data_AF-A0A672VDP6-F1
#
_entry.id   AF-A0A672VDP6-F1
#
_cell.length_a   1.000
_cell.length_b   1.000
_cell.length_c   1.000
_cell.angle_alpha   90.00
_cell.angle_beta   90.00
_cell.angle_gamma   90.00
#
_symmetry.space_group_name_H-M   'P 1'
#
loop_
_entity.id
_entity.type
_entity.pdbx_description
1 polymer ?
#
loop_
_entity_poly.entity_id
_entity_poly.type
_entity_poly.pdbx_seq_one_letter_code
_entity_poly.pdbx_strand_id
1 'polypeptide(L)'
;MLNIASSVSFFHLESFTEVDADFHARIPVVMCREKQSGLICKVSAGNENACLITNHLAALGKLEPTVVPLVIAFRYWAKLCSVDRPEEGGLSPYVFALMVIFFLQQRKEPFLPVYLGSWVCVLIH
;
A
#
# COMPACT_ATOMS: atom_id res chain seq x y z
N MET A 1 -25.70 -5.74 -40.31
CA MET A 1 -24.53 -4.98 -39.84
C MET A 1 -24.61 -4.87 -38.33
N LEU A 2 -23.62 -5.43 -37.62
CA LEU A 2 -23.10 -5.08 -36.27
C LEU A 2 -24.13 -4.47 -35.29
N ASN A 3 -24.68 -5.18 -34.29
CA ASN A 3 -24.03 -5.72 -33.08
C ASN A 3 -22.85 -4.86 -32.59
N ILE A 4 -23.02 -4.13 -31.46
CA ILE A 4 -22.00 -3.72 -30.46
C ILE A 4 -22.57 -2.75 -29.39
N ALA A 5 -23.65 -2.01 -29.66
CA ALA A 5 -24.04 -0.90 -28.76
C ALA A 5 -24.89 -1.29 -27.52
N SER A 6 -25.57 -2.44 -27.50
CA SER A 6 -26.51 -2.79 -26.40
C SER A 6 -25.92 -3.69 -25.30
N SER A 7 -24.73 -4.27 -25.51
CA SER A 7 -24.12 -5.20 -24.54
C SER A 7 -23.11 -4.55 -23.59
N VAL A 8 -22.73 -3.28 -23.82
CA VAL A 8 -21.66 -2.62 -23.05
C VAL A 8 -22.20 -1.76 -21.90
N SER A 9 -23.49 -1.40 -21.90
CA SER A 9 -24.03 -0.38 -20.98
C SER A 9 -24.86 -0.91 -19.81
N PHE A 10 -25.12 -2.22 -19.73
CA PHE A 10 -25.96 -2.81 -18.66
C PHE A 10 -25.21 -3.75 -17.69
N PHE A 11 -23.92 -4.04 -17.92
CA PHE A 11 -23.19 -5.06 -17.14
C PHE A 11 -22.45 -4.52 -15.89
N HIS A 12 -22.43 -3.22 -15.62
CA HIS A 12 -21.49 -2.66 -14.63
C HIS A 12 -22.10 -2.10 -13.34
N LEU A 13 -23.44 -1.95 -13.26
CA LEU A 13 -24.08 -1.35 -12.08
C LEU A 13 -24.13 -2.29 -10.87
N GLU A 14 -23.88 -3.57 -11.10
CA GLU A 14 -23.94 -4.62 -10.09
C GLU A 14 -22.58 -5.22 -9.76
N SER A 15 -21.46 -4.57 -10.07
CA SER A 15 -20.13 -5.16 -9.86
C SER A 15 -19.69 -5.22 -8.39
N PHE A 16 -20.37 -4.51 -7.48
CA PHE A 16 -19.98 -4.42 -6.08
C PHE A 16 -21.12 -4.80 -5.13
N THR A 17 -20.78 -5.43 -4.01
CA THR A 17 -21.67 -5.82 -2.89
C THR A 17 -21.07 -5.37 -1.56
N GLU A 18 -21.81 -5.56 -0.46
CA GLU A 18 -21.30 -5.31 0.90
C GLU A 18 -20.72 -3.88 1.04
N VAL A 19 -21.48 -2.88 0.56
CA VAL A 19 -21.05 -1.48 0.65
C VAL A 19 -21.25 -0.99 2.08
N ASP A 20 -20.18 -0.53 2.69
CA ASP A 20 -20.14 0.05 4.03
C ASP A 20 -19.29 1.34 4.01
N ALA A 21 -19.56 2.27 4.92
CA ALA A 21 -18.85 3.55 4.95
C ALA A 21 -18.47 3.94 6.38
N ASP A 22 -17.19 4.25 6.56
CA ASP A 22 -16.67 4.85 7.79
C ASP A 22 -16.22 6.29 7.50
N PHE A 23 -17.10 7.23 7.83
CA PHE A 23 -16.84 8.66 7.72
C PHE A 23 -16.32 9.26 9.04
N HIS A 24 -16.22 8.47 10.10
CA HIS A 24 -15.75 8.91 11.41
C HIS A 24 -14.25 8.64 11.62
N ALA A 25 -13.67 7.74 10.83
CA ALA A 25 -12.22 7.57 10.75
C ALA A 25 -11.49 8.87 10.38
N ARG A 26 -10.21 8.95 10.74
CA ARG A 26 -9.32 10.08 10.38
C ARG A 26 -9.32 10.39 8.88
N ILE A 27 -9.45 9.35 8.06
CA ILE A 27 -9.58 9.46 6.61
C ILE A 27 -10.89 8.77 6.22
N PRO A 28 -11.89 9.51 5.72
CA PRO A 28 -13.17 8.94 5.31
C PRO A 28 -12.98 7.86 4.24
N VAL A 29 -13.61 6.69 4.44
CA VAL A 29 -13.46 5.54 3.55
C VAL A 29 -14.80 4.85 3.29
N VAL A 30 -15.01 4.45 2.03
CA VAL A 30 -16.08 3.56 1.62
C VAL A 30 -15.48 2.20 1.29
N MET A 31 -15.99 1.15 1.92
CA MET A 31 -15.61 -0.23 1.68
C MET A 31 -16.65 -0.92 0.82
N CYS A 32 -16.23 -1.73 -0.15
CA CYS A 32 -17.12 -2.58 -0.93
C CYS A 32 -16.40 -3.85 -1.37
N ARG A 33 -17.15 -4.89 -1.72
CA ARG A 33 -16.61 -6.14 -2.26
C ARG A 33 -16.91 -6.23 -3.76
N GLU A 34 -15.90 -6.43 -4.59
CA GLU A 34 -16.11 -6.70 -6.01
C GLU A 34 -16.66 -8.12 -6.20
N LYS A 35 -17.80 -8.27 -6.89
CA LYS A 35 -18.51 -9.56 -7.04
C LYS A 35 -17.68 -10.63 -7.75
N GLN A 36 -16.90 -10.25 -8.77
CA GLN A 36 -16.18 -11.22 -9.61
C GLN A 36 -14.92 -11.76 -8.94
N SER A 37 -14.09 -10.89 -8.36
CA SER A 37 -12.83 -11.30 -7.73
C SER A 37 -12.99 -11.62 -6.24
N GLY A 38 -14.08 -11.16 -5.60
CA GLY A 38 -14.27 -11.22 -4.16
C GLY A 38 -13.37 -10.27 -3.37
N LEU A 39 -12.58 -9.41 -4.04
CA LEU A 39 -11.66 -8.48 -3.41
C LEU A 39 -12.41 -7.37 -2.68
N ILE A 40 -11.87 -7.00 -1.51
CA ILE A 40 -12.35 -5.86 -0.73
C ILE A 40 -11.66 -4.60 -1.27
N CYS A 41 -12.45 -3.65 -1.74
CA CYS A 41 -12.02 -2.34 -2.17
C CYS A 41 -12.25 -1.33 -1.04
N LYS A 42 -11.22 -0.58 -0.67
CA LYS A 42 -11.32 0.58 0.23
C LYS A 42 -11.09 1.85 -0.59
N VAL A 43 -12.11 2.71 -0.68
CA VAL A 43 -12.11 3.93 -1.48
C VAL A 43 -12.08 5.14 -0.55
N SER A 44 -11.03 5.95 -0.63
CA SER A 44 -10.88 7.19 0.14
C SER A 44 -10.63 8.37 -0.79
N ALA A 45 -11.03 9.57 -0.40
CA ALA A 45 -10.75 10.81 -1.13
C ALA A 45 -9.72 11.67 -0.38
N GLY A 46 -8.85 12.38 -1.11
CA GLY A 46 -7.90 13.34 -0.53
C GLY A 46 -6.73 12.74 0.26
N ASN A 47 -6.46 11.43 0.13
CA ASN A 47 -5.35 10.78 0.82
C ASN A 47 -4.02 10.89 0.04
N GLU A 48 -3.57 12.12 -0.21
CA GLU A 48 -2.36 12.39 -1.00
C GLU A 48 -1.10 11.74 -0.39
N ASN A 49 -1.02 11.71 0.94
CA ASN A 49 0.07 11.07 1.66
C ASN A 49 0.18 9.57 1.35
N ALA A 50 -0.94 8.84 1.26
CA ALA A 50 -0.91 7.44 0.88
C ALA A 50 -0.41 7.24 -0.56
N CYS A 51 -0.75 8.14 -1.48
CA CYS A 51 -0.23 8.11 -2.85
C CYS A 51 1.29 8.34 -2.87
N LEU A 52 1.79 9.34 -2.12
CA LEU A 52 3.22 9.64 -2.02
C LEU A 52 4.00 8.45 -1.43
N ILE A 53 3.51 7.85 -0.33
CA ILE A 53 4.12 6.67 0.28
C ILE A 53 4.14 5.49 -0.70
N THR A 54 3.02 5.23 -1.39
CA THR A 54 2.92 4.13 -2.36
C THR A 54 3.91 4.31 -3.51
N ASN A 55 3.99 5.52 -4.07
CA ASN A 55 4.94 5.83 -5.13
C ASN A 55 6.39 5.69 -4.66
N HIS A 56 6.70 6.14 -3.44
CA HIS A 56 8.03 6.02 -2.86
C HIS A 56 8.43 4.55 -2.65
N LEU A 57 7.57 3.75 -2.02
CA LEU A 57 7.81 2.32 -1.80
C LEU A 57 7.93 1.56 -3.13
N ALA A 58 7.13 1.92 -4.14
CA ALA A 58 7.23 1.32 -5.47
C ALA A 58 8.55 1.67 -6.17
N ALA A 59 9.03 2.90 -6.04
CA ALA A 59 10.33 3.31 -6.57
C ALA A 59 11.47 2.56 -5.88
N LEU A 60 11.39 2.40 -4.55
CA LEU A 60 12.36 1.61 -3.78
C LEU A 60 12.38 0.14 -4.19
N GLY A 61 11.21 -0.48 -4.34
CA GLY A 61 11.13 -1.89 -4.75
C GLY A 61 11.64 -2.13 -6.18
N LYS A 62 11.56 -1.12 -7.06
CA LYS A 62 12.16 -1.16 -8.40
C LYS A 62 13.67 -0.97 -8.36
N LEU A 63 14.15 -0.05 -7.52
CA LEU A 63 15.58 0.22 -7.37
C LEU A 63 16.30 -0.96 -6.74
N GLU A 64 15.72 -1.55 -5.69
CA GLU A 64 16.25 -2.72 -5.01
C GLU A 64 15.23 -3.87 -4.91
N PRO A 65 15.26 -4.82 -5.86
CA PRO A 65 14.33 -5.95 -5.91
C PRO A 65 14.39 -6.85 -4.67
N THR A 66 15.50 -6.82 -3.91
CA THR A 66 15.69 -7.59 -2.67
C THR A 66 14.79 -7.12 -1.52
N VAL A 67 14.34 -5.86 -1.55
CA VAL A 67 13.43 -5.28 -0.55
C VAL A 67 12.07 -5.96 -0.60
N VAL A 68 11.53 -6.18 -1.79
CA VAL A 68 10.18 -6.71 -2.00
C VAL A 68 9.96 -8.07 -1.32
N PRO A 69 10.77 -9.12 -1.56
CA PRO A 69 10.57 -10.42 -0.91
C PRO A 69 10.76 -10.34 0.61
N LEU A 70 11.67 -9.48 1.10
CA LEU A 70 11.88 -9.30 2.54
C LEU A 70 10.68 -8.64 3.21
N VAL A 71 10.10 -7.60 2.60
CA VAL A 71 8.85 -6.97 3.06
C VAL A 71 7.69 -7.96 3.06
N ILE A 72 7.55 -8.77 2.00
CA ILE A 72 6.51 -9.79 1.92
C ILE A 72 6.67 -10.83 3.03
N ALA A 73 7.88 -11.36 3.23
CA ALA A 73 8.16 -12.35 4.26
C ALA A 73 7.90 -11.79 5.67
N PHE A 74 8.38 -10.58 5.95
CA PHE A 74 8.20 -9.94 7.26
C PHE A 74 6.73 -9.62 7.54
N ARG A 75 5.99 -9.15 6.53
CA ARG A 75 4.53 -8.94 6.65
C ARG A 75 3.77 -10.25 6.84
N TYR A 76 4.19 -11.34 6.20
CA TYR A 76 3.56 -12.63 6.40
C TYR A 76 3.76 -13.15 7.84
N TRP A 77 4.96 -12.99 8.39
CA TRP A 77 5.21 -13.24 9.81
C TRP A 77 4.31 -12.38 10.71
N ALA A 78 4.18 -11.08 10.40
CA ALA A 78 3.32 -10.17 11.15
C ALA A 78 1.85 -10.60 11.17
N LYS A 79 1.34 -11.13 10.04
CA LYS A 79 0.00 -11.72 9.94
C LYS A 79 -0.17 -12.93 10.86
N LEU A 80 0.80 -13.85 10.84
CA LEU A 80 0.76 -15.05 11.70
C LEU A 80 0.74 -14.67 13.18
N CYS A 81 1.46 -13.62 13.56
CA CYS A 81 1.47 -13.09 14.93
C CYS A 81 0.28 -12.17 15.25
N SER A 82 -0.64 -11.94 14.30
CA SER A 82 -1.77 -10.99 14.43
C SER A 82 -1.37 -9.56 14.82
N VAL A 83 -0.15 -9.12 14.47
CA VAL A 83 0.33 -7.76 14.73
C VAL A 83 0.05 -6.79 13.58
N ASP A 84 -0.48 -7.27 12.44
CA ASP A 84 -0.79 -6.47 11.25
C ASP A 84 -2.27 -6.02 11.15
N ARG A 85 -2.94 -5.86 12.30
CA ARG A 85 -4.36 -5.49 12.40
C ARG A 85 -4.55 -4.08 12.97
N PRO A 86 -4.49 -3.02 12.14
CA PRO A 86 -4.64 -1.63 12.61
C PRO A 86 -5.92 -1.36 13.39
N GLU A 87 -7.02 -1.99 12.98
CA GLU A 87 -8.34 -1.84 13.62
C GLU A 87 -8.35 -2.40 15.06
N GLU A 88 -7.42 -3.30 15.39
CA GLU A 88 -7.24 -3.91 16.71
C GLU A 88 -6.04 -3.29 17.48
N GLY A 89 -5.49 -2.16 17.01
CA GLY A 89 -4.32 -1.50 17.60
C GLY A 89 -2.97 -2.03 17.11
N GLY A 90 -2.96 -2.92 16.11
CA GLY A 90 -1.76 -3.41 15.45
C GLY A 90 -1.11 -2.37 14.51
N LEU A 91 0.01 -2.76 13.90
CA LEU A 91 0.75 -1.90 12.97
C LEU A 91 0.15 -1.96 11.56
N SER A 92 0.18 -0.82 10.88
CA SER A 92 -0.25 -0.73 9.48
C SER A 92 0.73 -1.44 8.54
N PRO A 93 0.25 -2.03 7.43
CA PRO A 93 1.11 -2.74 6.46
C PRO A 93 2.33 -1.96 5.97
N TYR A 94 2.20 -0.65 5.76
CA TYR A 94 3.31 0.21 5.31
C TYR A 94 4.42 0.35 6.37
N VAL A 95 4.09 0.23 7.66
CA VAL A 95 5.07 0.32 8.75
C VAL A 95 6.08 -0.81 8.66
N PHE A 96 5.64 -2.02 8.33
CA PHE A 96 6.53 -3.17 8.13
C PHE A 96 7.48 -2.95 6.95
N ALA A 97 7.02 -2.31 5.88
CA ALA A 97 7.90 -1.94 4.76
C ALA A 97 8.98 -0.94 5.20
N LEU A 98 8.61 0.08 5.98
CA LEU A 98 9.55 1.06 6.54
C LEU A 98 10.56 0.42 7.49
N MET A 99 10.14 -0.52 8.35
CA MET A 99 11.05 -1.24 9.24
C MET A 99 12.11 -2.03 8.46
N VAL A 100 11.70 -2.70 7.38
CA VAL A 100 12.64 -3.42 6.50
C VAL A 100 13.60 -2.47 5.81
N ILE A 101 13.09 -1.37 5.24
CA ILE A 101 13.93 -0.34 4.60
C ILE A 101 14.95 0.22 5.60
N PHE A 102 14.50 0.56 6.81
CA PHE A 102 15.37 1.07 7.87
C PHE A 102 16.43 0.03 8.27
N PHE A 103 16.03 -1.23 8.46
CA PHE A 103 16.97 -2.32 8.74
C PHE A 103 18.05 -2.46 7.66
N LEU A 104 17.67 -2.37 6.39
CA LEU A 104 18.60 -2.46 5.25
C LEU A 104 19.53 -1.24 5.15
N GLN A 105 19.05 -0.05 5.56
CA GLN A 105 19.84 1.18 5.65
C GLN A 105 20.86 1.16 6.80
N GLN A 106 20.55 0.49 7.92
CA GLN A 106 21.40 0.44 9.12
C GLN A 106 22.43 -0.70 9.11
N ARG A 107 22.53 -1.47 8.02
CA ARG A 107 23.54 -2.54 7.93
C ARG A 107 24.95 -1.93 7.86
N LYS A 108 25.93 -2.66 8.40
CA LYS A 108 27.36 -2.28 8.34
C LYS A 108 27.81 -1.96 6.91
N GLU A 109 27.30 -2.72 5.95
CA GLU A 109 27.35 -2.42 4.53
C GLU A 109 25.90 -2.14 4.07
N PRO A 110 25.54 -0.87 3.80
CA PRO A 110 24.16 -0.50 3.50
C PRO A 110 23.75 -1.05 2.12
N PHE A 111 22.65 -1.81 2.10
CA PHE A 111 22.04 -2.32 0.85
C PHE A 111 21.21 -1.25 0.14
N LEU A 112 20.78 -0.22 0.86
CA LEU A 112 20.03 0.91 0.34
C LEU A 112 20.74 2.22 0.70
N PRO A 113 20.76 3.21 -0.21
CA PRO A 113 21.23 4.54 0.14
C PRO A 113 20.35 5.14 1.27
N VAL A 114 20.99 5.83 2.21
CA VAL A 114 20.29 6.55 3.26
C VAL A 114 19.85 7.91 2.69
N TYR A 115 18.54 8.16 2.66
CA TYR A 115 17.96 9.34 2.02
C TYR A 115 18.28 10.66 2.76
N LEU A 116 18.57 10.59 4.06
CA LEU A 116 19.01 11.71 4.89
C LEU A 116 20.31 11.32 5.58
N GLY A 117 21.43 11.58 4.92
CA GLY A 117 22.78 11.34 5.45
C GLY A 117 23.67 12.56 5.27
N SER A 118 24.87 12.52 5.87
CA SER A 118 25.87 13.60 5.82
C SER A 118 26.15 14.13 4.41
N TRP A 119 25.91 13.34 3.36
CA TRP A 119 26.05 13.70 1.95
C TRP A 119 25.10 14.83 1.49
N VAL A 120 23.93 14.96 2.11
CA VAL A 120 22.96 16.03 1.79
C VAL A 120 23.48 17.39 2.25
N CYS A 121 24.25 17.46 3.35
CA CYS A 121 24.88 18.71 3.79
C CYS A 121 26.03 19.17 2.89
N VAL A 122 26.66 18.26 2.12
CA VAL A 122 27.77 18.60 1.22
C VAL A 122 27.29 19.22 -0.10
N LEU A 123 26.02 19.02 -0.48
CA LEU A 123 25.42 19.54 -1.71
C LEU A 123 24.75 20.92 -1.57
N ILE A 124 24.67 21.47 -0.35
CA ILE A 124 24.08 22.79 -0.07
C ILE A 124 25.19 23.80 0.29
N HIS A 125 26.45 23.52 -0.03
CA HIS A 125 27.56 24.43 0.25
C HIS A 125 28.31 24.87 -1.00
#